data_AF-A0A7J6TL33-F1
#
_entry.id   AF-A0A7J6TL33-F1
#
_cell.length_a   1.000
_cell.length_b   1.000
_cell.length_c   1.000
_cell.angle_alpha   90.00
_cell.angle_beta   90.00
_cell.angle_gamma   90.00
#
_symmetry.space_group_name_H-M   'P 1'
#
loop_
_entity.id
_entity.type
_entity.pdbx_description
1 polymer ?
#
loop_
_entity_poly.entity_id
_entity_poly.type
_entity_poly.pdbx_seq_one_letter_code
_entity_poly.pdbx_strand_id
1 'polypeptide(L)'
;GNEKDAVIFELQRQLGEEKEKCRQLEEQFRYRLGAFVQRESTSKKTIETLEDQLNGLDPDGTAEDEYRGRMAVLRSMHDSLVAGIECIQSNTAKVLQDQEKDLMRAFRARMRDVSKELEDQKEKKGNFSSELQARHRELLAELRTSRELAQSFDRKNQQLEAENKRLTEALETREDDRLSLLKELVATRREAGRLREILKQREESSGASRKQGGDGSSSMSPSSDPSGGSNAAFFDNGPGSEGRQPSANRGGFSARSEMTNRAYERELRYRRTIEELRDQVSSDKLALRSLQDAQERLLQQRSEIEVFLQQCIDDVKNEIALHRKQQQQKLNSGGPTPLVHAEEAKTIADRIDTVHDLSAVDRERALELLLSQERVVQILHQKVMESREPDHDRCDDDRQSSSLASHPPSGSFPSQLRLTDPDPPPTWWNDEPDDSPQGIRESPF
;
A
#
# COMPACT_ATOMS: atom_id res chain seq x y z
N GLY A 1 171.25 -34.42 -8.86
CA GLY A 1 169.97 -35.14 -8.93
C GLY A 1 168.95 -34.39 -8.12
N ASN A 2 168.87 -34.77 -6.84
CA ASN A 2 167.81 -34.56 -5.85
C ASN A 2 166.99 -33.26 -5.95
N GLU A 3 167.61 -32.11 -6.20
CA GLU A 3 166.94 -30.81 -6.30
C GLU A 3 165.96 -30.73 -7.49
N LYS A 4 166.31 -31.33 -8.63
CA LYS A 4 165.39 -31.41 -9.79
C LYS A 4 164.23 -32.35 -9.52
N ASP A 5 164.49 -33.45 -8.82
CA ASP A 5 163.48 -34.47 -8.50
C ASP A 5 162.47 -33.92 -7.48
N ALA A 6 162.92 -33.09 -6.52
CA ALA A 6 162.07 -32.34 -5.62
C ALA A 6 161.16 -31.32 -6.35
N VAL A 7 161.71 -30.58 -7.33
CA VAL A 7 160.93 -29.67 -8.18
C VAL A 7 159.91 -30.43 -9.04
N ILE A 8 160.26 -31.60 -9.59
CA ILE A 8 159.34 -32.46 -10.33
C ILE A 8 158.21 -32.97 -9.43
N PHE A 9 158.52 -33.42 -8.20
CA PHE A 9 157.52 -33.87 -7.24
C PHE A 9 156.56 -32.74 -6.84
N GLU A 10 157.08 -31.54 -6.57
CA GLU A 10 156.28 -30.37 -6.23
C GLU A 10 155.41 -29.90 -7.41
N LEU A 11 155.92 -29.91 -8.65
CA LEU A 11 155.13 -29.64 -9.85
C LEU A 11 154.05 -30.72 -10.09
N GLN A 12 154.32 -31.99 -9.78
CA GLN A 12 153.32 -33.06 -9.82
C GLN A 12 152.24 -32.89 -8.74
N ARG A 13 152.62 -32.45 -7.54
CA ARG A 13 151.68 -32.10 -6.46
C ARG A 13 150.80 -30.93 -6.86
N GLN A 14 151.38 -29.85 -7.37
CA GLN A 14 150.65 -28.68 -7.87
C GLN A 14 149.73 -29.03 -9.06
N LEU A 15 150.17 -29.90 -9.97
CA LEU A 15 149.32 -30.41 -11.05
C LEU A 15 148.17 -31.30 -10.54
N GLY A 16 148.38 -32.04 -9.46
CA GLY A 16 147.32 -32.78 -8.76
C GLY A 16 146.31 -31.85 -8.09
N GLU A 17 146.80 -30.83 -7.39
CA GLU A 17 145.97 -29.81 -6.72
C GLU A 17 145.17 -28.97 -7.72
N GLU A 18 145.75 -28.55 -8.85
CA GLU A 18 145.01 -27.86 -9.92
C GLU A 18 144.00 -28.78 -10.62
N LYS A 19 144.32 -30.06 -10.86
CA LYS A 19 143.34 -31.02 -11.40
C LYS A 19 142.16 -31.21 -10.46
N GLU A 20 142.41 -31.27 -9.15
CA GLU A 20 141.35 -31.41 -8.15
C GLU A 20 140.55 -30.10 -7.98
N LYS A 21 141.18 -28.92 -8.07
CA LYS A 21 140.47 -27.63 -8.17
C LYS A 21 139.61 -27.56 -9.42
N CYS A 22 140.11 -27.96 -10.59
CA CYS A 22 139.33 -28.06 -11.82
C CYS A 22 138.13 -29.00 -11.66
N ARG A 23 138.33 -30.18 -11.06
CA ARG A 23 137.24 -31.13 -10.78
C ARG A 23 136.20 -30.55 -9.82
N GLN A 24 136.62 -29.90 -8.74
CA GLN A 24 135.72 -29.24 -7.79
C GLN A 24 134.97 -28.06 -8.43
N LEU A 25 135.61 -27.30 -9.33
CA LEU A 25 134.95 -26.25 -10.11
C LEU A 25 133.94 -26.84 -11.09
N GLU A 26 134.29 -27.91 -11.83
CA GLU A 26 133.34 -28.63 -12.70
C GLU A 26 132.13 -29.17 -11.92
N GLU A 27 132.35 -29.76 -10.74
CA GLU A 27 131.28 -30.27 -9.88
C GLU A 27 130.41 -29.12 -9.34
N GLN A 28 131.00 -27.99 -8.94
CA GLN A 28 130.25 -26.78 -8.57
C GLN A 28 129.47 -26.18 -9.76
N PHE A 29 130.03 -26.17 -10.97
CA PHE A 29 129.33 -25.70 -12.17
C PHE A 29 128.17 -26.64 -12.56
N ARG A 30 128.37 -27.96 -12.52
CA ARG A 30 127.30 -28.96 -12.74
C ARG A 30 126.20 -28.82 -11.70
N TYR A 31 126.54 -28.64 -10.42
CA TYR A 31 125.56 -28.42 -9.35
C TYR A 31 124.77 -27.11 -9.55
N ARG A 32 125.45 -26.00 -9.84
CA ARG A 32 124.79 -24.70 -10.12
C ARG A 32 123.90 -24.76 -11.35
N LEU A 33 124.34 -25.41 -12.42
CA LEU A 33 123.57 -25.58 -13.66
C LEU A 33 122.34 -26.48 -13.43
N GLY A 34 122.50 -27.60 -12.72
CA GLY A 34 121.38 -28.47 -12.34
C GLY A 34 120.34 -27.76 -11.46
N ALA A 35 120.79 -26.97 -10.47
CA ALA A 35 119.92 -26.15 -9.63
C ALA A 35 119.22 -25.04 -10.42
N PHE A 36 119.87 -24.44 -11.42
CA PHE A 36 119.25 -23.46 -12.32
C PHE A 36 118.18 -24.12 -13.19
N VAL A 37 118.49 -25.24 -13.85
CA VAL A 37 117.54 -25.99 -14.71
C VAL A 37 116.36 -26.52 -13.90
N GLN A 38 116.55 -26.97 -12.66
CA GLN A 38 115.43 -27.33 -11.78
C GLN A 38 114.54 -26.12 -11.47
N ARG A 39 115.11 -24.96 -11.10
CA ARG A 39 114.34 -23.73 -10.86
C ARG A 39 113.58 -23.30 -12.12
N GLU A 40 114.24 -23.28 -13.26
CA GLU A 40 113.65 -22.95 -14.55
C GLU A 40 112.51 -23.92 -14.91
N SER A 41 112.68 -25.23 -14.67
CA SER A 41 111.62 -26.23 -14.86
C SER A 41 110.44 -26.03 -13.91
N THR A 42 110.68 -25.71 -12.63
CA THR A 42 109.59 -25.38 -11.69
C THR A 42 108.88 -24.09 -12.07
N SER A 43 109.61 -23.05 -12.48
CA SER A 43 109.03 -21.78 -12.91
C SER A 43 108.21 -21.95 -14.19
N LYS A 44 108.71 -22.71 -15.17
CA LYS A 44 107.96 -23.07 -16.39
C LYS A 44 106.68 -23.83 -16.06
N LYS A 45 106.73 -24.83 -15.17
CA LYS A 45 105.53 -25.54 -14.71
C LYS A 45 104.55 -24.63 -13.98
N THR A 46 105.01 -23.69 -13.15
CA THR A 46 104.09 -22.73 -12.51
C THR A 46 103.48 -21.76 -13.52
N ILE A 47 104.24 -21.33 -14.53
CA ILE A 47 103.73 -20.50 -15.63
C ILE A 47 102.70 -21.29 -16.43
N GLU A 48 103.02 -22.51 -16.87
CA GLU A 48 102.14 -23.45 -17.57
C GLU A 48 100.83 -23.68 -16.78
N THR A 49 100.89 -23.95 -15.47
CA THR A 49 99.66 -24.08 -14.64
C THR A 49 98.90 -22.78 -14.42
N LEU A 50 99.55 -21.61 -14.53
CA LEU A 50 98.88 -20.30 -14.43
C LEU A 50 98.29 -19.86 -15.77
N GLU A 51 98.92 -20.23 -16.89
CA GLU A 51 98.41 -20.08 -18.25
C GLU A 51 97.23 -21.02 -18.47
N ASP A 52 97.31 -22.29 -18.04
CA ASP A 52 96.16 -23.22 -18.01
C ASP A 52 95.01 -22.69 -17.13
N GLN A 53 95.32 -22.06 -15.99
CA GLN A 53 94.30 -21.42 -15.14
C GLN A 53 93.72 -20.14 -15.77
N LEU A 54 94.50 -19.36 -16.50
CA LEU A 54 94.06 -18.12 -17.16
C LEU A 54 93.30 -18.40 -18.47
N ASN A 55 93.61 -19.50 -19.15
CA ASN A 55 92.92 -19.97 -20.36
C ASN A 55 91.69 -20.83 -20.00
N GLY A 56 91.74 -21.58 -18.90
CA GLY A 56 90.62 -22.35 -18.35
C GLY A 56 89.65 -21.52 -17.48
N LEU A 57 90.08 -20.34 -17.02
CA LEU A 57 89.19 -19.21 -16.78
C LEU A 57 88.82 -18.61 -18.14
N ASP A 58 88.00 -19.34 -18.90
CA ASP A 58 87.52 -18.90 -20.21
C ASP A 58 87.07 -17.43 -20.16
N PRO A 59 87.57 -16.54 -21.03
CA PRO A 59 87.05 -15.19 -21.19
C PRO A 59 85.68 -15.18 -21.90
N ASP A 60 85.09 -16.36 -22.14
CA ASP A 60 83.76 -16.53 -22.72
C ASP A 60 82.69 -16.15 -21.70
N GLY A 61 81.85 -15.17 -22.07
CA GLY A 61 81.02 -14.39 -21.14
C GLY A 61 80.03 -15.19 -20.29
N THR A 62 79.77 -16.46 -20.64
CA THR A 62 79.01 -17.51 -19.93
C THR A 62 78.50 -17.17 -18.52
N ALA A 63 79.37 -16.96 -17.53
CA ALA A 63 78.97 -16.68 -16.15
C ALA A 63 78.36 -15.27 -15.95
N GLU A 64 78.90 -14.23 -16.60
CA GLU A 64 78.29 -12.90 -16.63
C GLU A 64 77.03 -12.87 -17.51
N ASP A 65 76.99 -13.66 -18.59
CA ASP A 65 75.84 -13.76 -19.50
C ASP A 65 74.69 -14.56 -18.89
N GLU A 66 74.97 -15.60 -18.09
CA GLU A 66 73.98 -16.24 -17.23
C GLU A 66 73.44 -15.26 -16.18
N TYR A 67 74.30 -14.49 -15.51
CA TYR A 67 73.86 -13.48 -14.56
C TYR A 67 73.03 -12.38 -15.23
N ARG A 68 73.47 -11.87 -16.39
CA ARG A 68 72.76 -10.92 -17.26
C ARG A 68 71.42 -11.49 -17.72
N GLY A 69 71.36 -12.78 -18.08
CA GLY A 69 70.13 -13.49 -18.46
C GLY A 69 69.14 -13.59 -17.30
N ARG A 70 69.60 -14.03 -16.11
CA ARG A 70 68.80 -14.05 -14.88
C ARG A 70 68.29 -12.65 -14.52
N MET A 71 69.13 -11.63 -14.64
CA MET A 71 68.75 -10.22 -14.41
C MET A 71 67.79 -9.67 -15.47
N ALA A 72 67.86 -10.13 -16.73
CA ALA A 72 66.90 -9.78 -17.77
C ALA A 72 65.53 -10.44 -17.51
N VAL A 73 65.50 -11.70 -17.07
CA VAL A 73 64.27 -12.38 -16.63
C VAL A 73 63.67 -11.68 -15.42
N LEU A 74 64.47 -11.32 -14.41
CA LEU A 74 63.99 -10.57 -13.23
C LEU A 74 63.41 -9.20 -13.60
N ARG A 75 64.00 -8.48 -14.55
CA ARG A 75 63.43 -7.25 -15.11
C ARG A 75 62.12 -7.52 -15.83
N SER A 76 62.08 -8.48 -16.75
CA SER A 76 60.84 -8.83 -17.48
C SER A 76 59.69 -9.26 -16.54
N MET A 77 59.99 -9.99 -15.47
CA MET A 77 59.01 -10.33 -14.43
C MET A 77 58.57 -9.09 -13.63
N HIS A 78 59.51 -8.21 -13.25
CA HIS A 78 59.20 -6.95 -12.58
C HIS A 78 58.31 -6.05 -13.45
N ASP A 79 58.63 -5.89 -14.73
CA ASP A 79 57.89 -5.05 -15.67
C ASP A 79 56.47 -5.61 -15.90
N SER A 80 56.34 -6.95 -15.93
CA SER A 80 55.02 -7.62 -15.94
C SER A 80 54.24 -7.43 -14.64
N LEU A 81 54.90 -7.34 -13.49
CA LEU A 81 54.26 -7.03 -12.20
C LEU A 81 53.82 -5.57 -12.13
N VAL A 82 54.63 -4.63 -12.62
CA VAL A 82 54.28 -3.20 -12.72
C VAL A 82 53.07 -3.02 -13.64
N ALA A 83 53.08 -3.59 -14.84
CA ALA A 83 51.94 -3.54 -15.76
C ALA A 83 50.67 -4.18 -15.16
N GLY A 84 50.82 -5.26 -14.37
CA GLY A 84 49.72 -5.85 -13.60
C GLY A 84 49.16 -4.92 -12.53
N ILE A 85 50.03 -4.23 -11.79
CA ILE A 85 49.65 -3.24 -10.78
C ILE A 85 48.96 -2.04 -11.43
N GLU A 86 49.47 -1.50 -12.54
CA GLU A 86 48.84 -0.42 -13.30
C GLU A 86 47.45 -0.81 -13.81
N CYS A 87 47.29 -2.04 -14.32
CA CYS A 87 45.99 -2.58 -14.73
C CYS A 87 45.00 -2.67 -13.56
N ILE A 88 45.44 -3.17 -12.40
CA ILE A 88 44.60 -3.25 -11.18
C ILE A 88 44.24 -1.85 -10.67
N GLN A 89 45.18 -0.89 -10.67
CA GLN A 89 44.93 0.50 -10.28
C GLN A 89 43.92 1.18 -11.22
N SER A 90 44.09 1.02 -12.54
CA SER A 90 43.17 1.57 -13.55
C SER A 90 41.76 0.99 -13.40
N ASN A 91 41.64 -0.32 -13.21
CA ASN A 91 40.36 -0.99 -12.97
C ASN A 91 39.71 -0.51 -11.66
N THR A 92 40.49 -0.42 -10.57
CA THR A 92 40.00 0.08 -9.27
C THR A 92 39.50 1.52 -9.36
N ALA A 93 40.25 2.41 -10.04
CA ALA A 93 39.84 3.79 -10.26
C ALA A 93 38.53 3.89 -11.07
N LYS A 94 38.36 3.05 -12.08
CA LYS A 94 37.11 2.97 -12.86
C LYS A 94 35.93 2.48 -12.00
N VAL A 95 36.12 1.41 -11.23
CA VAL A 95 35.07 0.86 -10.34
C VAL A 95 34.61 1.92 -9.34
N LEU A 96 35.53 2.71 -8.77
CA LEU A 96 35.18 3.81 -7.87
C LEU A 96 34.37 4.93 -8.58
N GLN A 97 34.73 5.29 -9.81
CA GLN A 97 33.99 6.28 -10.60
C GLN A 97 32.58 5.80 -10.99
N ASP A 98 32.42 4.54 -11.40
CA ASP A 98 31.10 3.98 -11.71
C ASP A 98 30.25 3.83 -10.43
N GLN A 99 30.84 3.50 -9.27
CA GLN A 99 30.17 3.51 -7.96
C GLN A 99 29.71 4.92 -7.53
N GLU A 100 30.55 5.95 -7.67
CA GLU A 100 30.17 7.35 -7.38
C GLU A 100 28.99 7.79 -8.25
N LYS A 101 29.05 7.47 -9.54
CA LYS A 101 28.02 7.78 -10.54
C LYS A 101 26.69 7.09 -10.24
N ASP A 102 26.70 5.83 -9.80
CA ASP A 102 25.48 5.11 -9.40
C ASP A 102 24.94 5.57 -8.03
N LEU A 103 25.80 5.93 -7.07
CA LEU A 103 25.38 6.59 -5.83
C LEU A 103 24.69 7.93 -6.13
N MET A 104 25.25 8.74 -7.03
CA MET A 104 24.66 10.01 -7.48
C MET A 104 23.37 9.80 -8.30
N ARG A 105 23.24 8.69 -9.04
CA ARG A 105 21.99 8.28 -9.70
C ARG A 105 20.91 7.91 -8.67
N ALA A 106 21.25 7.09 -7.67
CA ALA A 106 20.34 6.69 -6.60
C ALA A 106 19.89 7.88 -5.74
N PHE A 107 20.80 8.80 -5.40
CA PHE A 107 20.45 10.03 -4.70
C PHE A 107 19.50 10.92 -5.51
N ARG A 108 19.74 11.09 -6.82
CA ARG A 108 18.85 11.83 -7.73
C ARG A 108 17.49 11.15 -7.94
N ALA A 109 17.41 9.82 -7.82
CA ALA A 109 16.13 9.11 -7.80
C ALA A 109 15.37 9.45 -6.52
N ARG A 110 15.95 9.15 -5.35
CA ARG A 110 15.33 9.40 -4.05
C ARG A 110 14.92 10.86 -3.84
N MET A 111 15.67 11.82 -4.36
CA MET A 111 15.28 13.24 -4.35
C MET A 111 14.03 13.54 -5.19
N ARG A 112 13.86 12.92 -6.36
CA ARG A 112 12.62 13.03 -7.15
C ARG A 112 11.44 12.37 -6.44
N ASP A 113 11.67 11.20 -5.85
CA ASP A 113 10.63 10.44 -5.15
C ASP A 113 10.12 11.19 -3.91
N VAL A 114 11.03 11.80 -3.14
CA VAL A 114 10.69 12.68 -2.00
C VAL A 114 10.00 13.97 -2.45
N SER A 115 10.42 14.59 -3.55
CA SER A 115 9.73 15.77 -4.11
C SER A 115 8.31 15.42 -4.55
N LYS A 116 8.10 14.25 -5.17
CA LYS A 116 6.78 13.77 -5.57
C LYS A 116 5.89 13.50 -4.37
N GLU A 117 6.35 12.77 -3.36
CA GLU A 117 5.54 12.51 -2.15
C GLU A 117 5.17 13.82 -1.42
N LEU A 118 6.04 14.84 -1.43
CA LEU A 118 5.72 16.18 -0.92
C LEU A 118 4.72 16.96 -1.78
N GLU A 119 4.54 16.62 -3.05
CA GLU A 119 3.53 17.17 -3.96
C GLU A 119 2.20 16.45 -3.78
N ASP A 120 2.21 15.12 -3.85
CA ASP A 120 1.08 14.24 -3.55
C ASP A 120 0.47 14.57 -2.16
N GLN A 121 1.29 14.87 -1.14
CA GLN A 121 0.80 15.30 0.18
C GLN A 121 0.17 16.69 0.22
N LYS A 122 0.57 17.62 -0.66
CA LYS A 122 -0.10 18.93 -0.79
C LYS A 122 -1.45 18.76 -1.46
N GLU A 123 -1.52 17.97 -2.53
CA GLU A 123 -2.76 17.67 -3.23
C GLU A 123 -3.77 16.98 -2.29
N LYS A 124 -3.35 15.92 -1.59
CA LYS A 124 -4.16 15.24 -0.56
C LYS A 124 -4.72 16.25 0.47
N LYS A 125 -3.90 17.17 0.99
CA LYS A 125 -4.33 18.22 1.95
C LYS A 125 -5.30 19.24 1.34
N GLY A 126 -5.11 19.62 0.07
CA GLY A 126 -6.05 20.46 -0.67
C GLY A 126 -7.41 19.78 -0.85
N ASN A 127 -7.39 18.50 -1.23
CA ASN A 127 -8.58 17.68 -1.48
C ASN A 127 -9.40 17.44 -0.21
N PHE A 128 -8.77 17.16 0.94
CA PHE A 128 -9.51 17.06 2.21
C PHE A 128 -10.20 18.39 2.60
N SER A 129 -9.60 19.53 2.27
CA SER A 129 -10.21 20.85 2.53
C SER A 129 -11.41 21.12 1.62
N SER A 130 -11.30 20.79 0.32
CA SER A 130 -12.40 20.96 -0.63
C SER A 130 -13.55 19.96 -0.40
N GLU A 131 -13.24 18.71 -0.06
CA GLU A 131 -14.24 17.70 0.32
C GLU A 131 -15.01 18.11 1.59
N LEU A 132 -14.30 18.57 2.63
CA LEU A 132 -14.93 19.03 3.87
C LEU A 132 -15.86 20.24 3.61
N GLN A 133 -15.45 21.17 2.74
CA GLN A 133 -16.32 22.28 2.30
C GLN A 133 -17.52 21.80 1.49
N ALA A 134 -17.35 20.80 0.61
CA ALA A 134 -18.45 20.22 -0.16
C ALA A 134 -19.47 19.53 0.76
N ARG A 135 -19.03 18.68 1.69
CA ARG A 135 -19.87 18.05 2.72
C ARG A 135 -20.58 19.08 3.62
N HIS A 136 -19.90 20.16 3.99
CA HIS A 136 -20.55 21.23 4.75
C HIS A 136 -21.66 21.95 3.95
N ARG A 137 -21.45 22.18 2.64
CA ARG A 137 -22.49 22.76 1.76
C ARG A 137 -23.68 21.81 1.56
N GLU A 138 -23.42 20.51 1.40
CA GLU A 138 -24.42 19.45 1.29
C GLU A 138 -25.31 19.38 2.54
N LEU A 139 -24.69 19.27 3.74
CA LEU A 139 -25.41 19.27 5.02
C LEU A 139 -26.20 20.57 5.25
N LEU A 140 -25.67 21.72 4.83
CA LEU A 140 -26.41 22.99 4.88
C LEU A 140 -27.57 23.05 3.87
N ALA A 141 -27.56 22.27 2.79
CA ALA A 141 -28.70 22.17 1.87
C ALA A 141 -29.79 21.25 2.46
N GLU A 142 -29.42 20.08 2.97
CA GLU A 142 -30.33 19.14 3.65
C GLU A 142 -30.99 19.78 4.90
N LEU A 143 -30.22 20.55 5.69
CA LEU A 143 -30.73 21.32 6.82
C LEU A 143 -31.82 22.33 6.40
N ARG A 144 -31.70 22.94 5.21
CA ARG A 144 -32.72 23.88 4.69
C ARG A 144 -33.97 23.13 4.27
N THR A 145 -33.85 22.10 3.44
CA THR A 145 -35.02 21.31 2.97
C THR A 145 -35.76 20.63 4.12
N SER A 146 -35.04 20.17 5.15
CA SER A 146 -35.62 19.63 6.38
C SER A 146 -36.42 20.69 7.17
N ARG A 147 -35.91 21.93 7.28
CA ARG A 147 -36.63 23.06 7.90
C ARG A 147 -37.84 23.51 7.09
N GLU A 148 -37.74 23.54 5.76
CA GLU A 148 -38.85 23.86 4.87
C GLU A 148 -39.98 22.81 4.98
N LEU A 149 -39.61 21.53 5.07
CA LEU A 149 -40.56 20.43 5.30
C LEU A 149 -41.23 20.53 6.68
N ALA A 150 -40.47 20.82 7.74
CA ALA A 150 -41.01 21.05 9.08
C ALA A 150 -42.02 22.21 9.09
N GLN A 151 -41.66 23.38 8.54
CA GLN A 151 -42.58 24.51 8.40
C GLN A 151 -43.82 24.18 7.58
N SER A 152 -43.71 23.30 6.58
CA SER A 152 -44.86 22.84 5.79
C SER A 152 -45.81 21.98 6.62
N PHE A 153 -45.27 21.08 7.46
CA PHE A 153 -46.06 20.32 8.43
C PHE A 153 -46.69 21.21 9.50
N ASP A 154 -45.96 22.18 10.07
CA ASP A 154 -46.49 23.11 11.07
C ASP A 154 -47.72 23.89 10.54
N ARG A 155 -47.59 24.49 9.34
CA ARG A 155 -48.70 25.20 8.68
C ARG A 155 -49.90 24.28 8.44
N LYS A 156 -49.65 23.03 8.03
CA LYS A 156 -50.72 22.05 7.78
C LYS A 156 -51.37 21.54 9.07
N ASN A 157 -50.62 21.41 10.16
CA ASN A 157 -51.17 21.06 11.47
C ASN A 157 -52.03 22.20 12.02
N GLN A 158 -51.57 23.46 11.90
CA GLN A 158 -52.36 24.64 12.24
C GLN A 158 -53.68 24.72 11.45
N GLN A 159 -53.66 24.40 10.15
CA GLN A 159 -54.88 24.29 9.34
C GLN A 159 -55.81 23.19 9.90
N LEU A 160 -55.30 21.99 10.16
CA LEU A 160 -56.09 20.89 10.69
C LEU A 160 -56.64 21.17 12.10
N GLU A 161 -55.91 21.90 12.95
CA GLU A 161 -56.40 22.38 14.23
C GLU A 161 -57.54 23.39 14.09
N ALA A 162 -57.42 24.34 13.15
CA ALA A 162 -58.47 25.32 12.86
C ALA A 162 -59.74 24.64 12.27
N GLU A 163 -59.56 23.67 11.38
CA GLU A 163 -60.67 22.87 10.84
C GLU A 163 -61.33 22.00 11.92
N ASN A 164 -60.56 21.39 12.82
CA ASN A 164 -61.12 20.67 13.98
C ASN A 164 -61.90 21.59 14.91
N LYS A 165 -61.35 22.74 15.31
CA LYS A 165 -62.04 23.73 16.18
C LYS A 165 -63.38 24.13 15.58
N ARG A 166 -63.40 24.52 14.29
CA ARG A 166 -64.62 24.85 13.55
C ARG A 166 -65.62 23.69 13.46
N LEU A 167 -65.15 22.44 13.37
CA LEU A 167 -66.03 21.26 13.36
C LEU A 167 -66.61 20.97 14.75
N THR A 168 -65.86 21.20 15.83
CA THR A 168 -66.37 21.12 17.20
C THR A 168 -67.45 22.18 17.44
N GLU A 169 -67.17 23.45 17.10
CA GLU A 169 -68.14 24.56 17.17
C GLU A 169 -69.44 24.26 16.37
N ALA A 170 -69.30 23.65 15.18
CA ALA A 170 -70.43 23.22 14.35
C ALA A 170 -71.19 21.98 14.87
N LEU A 171 -70.61 21.22 15.80
CA LEU A 171 -71.29 20.14 16.53
C LEU A 171 -71.99 20.69 17.77
N GLU A 172 -71.31 21.52 18.57
CA GLU A 172 -71.86 22.15 19.77
C GLU A 172 -73.11 22.97 19.45
N THR A 173 -73.05 23.84 18.44
CA THR A 173 -74.21 24.62 17.96
C THR A 173 -75.38 23.72 17.52
N ARG A 174 -75.09 22.61 16.83
CA ARG A 174 -76.11 21.63 16.43
C ARG A 174 -76.71 20.88 17.63
N GLU A 175 -75.96 20.67 18.71
CA GLU A 175 -76.48 20.11 19.94
C GLU A 175 -77.36 21.11 20.71
N ASP A 176 -77.01 22.40 20.73
CA ASP A 176 -77.84 23.47 21.30
C ASP A 176 -79.15 23.67 20.52
N ASP A 177 -79.13 23.63 19.18
CA ASP A 177 -80.33 23.61 18.33
C ASP A 177 -81.23 22.43 18.68
N ARG A 178 -80.65 21.22 18.79
CA ARG A 178 -81.37 19.99 19.16
C ARG A 178 -81.97 20.09 20.57
N LEU A 179 -81.24 20.65 21.52
CA LEU A 179 -81.73 20.89 22.89
C LEU A 179 -82.84 21.95 22.92
N SER A 180 -82.80 22.95 22.04
CA SER A 180 -83.82 23.98 21.93
C SER A 180 -85.11 23.43 21.33
N LEU A 181 -85.02 22.70 20.21
CA LEU A 181 -86.15 21.98 19.61
C LEU A 181 -86.78 20.96 20.58
N LEU A 182 -85.98 20.29 21.43
CA LEU A 182 -86.50 19.41 22.48
C LEU A 182 -87.27 20.18 23.58
N LYS A 183 -86.80 21.37 23.99
CA LYS A 183 -87.53 22.24 24.94
C LYS A 183 -88.86 22.70 24.33
N GLU A 184 -88.87 23.11 23.07
CA GLU A 184 -90.08 23.53 22.34
C GLU A 184 -91.08 22.38 22.14
N LEU A 185 -90.60 21.18 21.78
CA LEU A 185 -91.43 19.98 21.65
C LEU A 185 -92.05 19.58 23.00
N VAL A 186 -91.33 19.74 24.12
CA VAL A 186 -91.88 19.54 25.46
C VAL A 186 -92.89 20.64 25.84
N ALA A 187 -92.64 21.89 25.48
CA ALA A 187 -93.55 23.01 25.75
C ALA A 187 -94.87 22.88 24.96
N THR A 188 -94.79 22.62 23.65
CA THR A 188 -95.96 22.37 22.79
C THR A 188 -96.72 21.11 23.21
N ARG A 189 -96.03 20.03 23.62
CA ARG A 189 -96.69 18.84 24.19
C ARG A 189 -97.42 19.12 25.50
N ARG A 190 -96.90 19.99 26.37
CA ARG A 190 -97.60 20.46 27.59
C ARG A 190 -98.83 21.30 27.24
N GLU A 191 -98.72 22.22 26.28
CA GLU A 191 -99.83 23.08 25.88
C GLU A 191 -100.94 22.29 25.16
N ALA A 192 -100.58 21.37 24.26
CA ALA A 192 -101.51 20.41 23.67
C ALA A 192 -102.10 19.41 24.69
N GLY A 193 -101.56 19.34 25.91
CA GLY A 193 -102.17 18.68 27.06
C GLY A 193 -103.21 19.58 27.73
N ARG A 194 -102.86 20.83 28.06
CA ARG A 194 -103.79 21.84 28.62
C ARG A 194 -105.01 22.05 27.73
N LEU A 195 -104.80 22.26 26.43
CA LEU A 195 -105.87 22.46 25.45
C LEU A 195 -106.80 21.25 25.36
N ARG A 196 -106.28 20.02 25.51
CA ARG A 196 -107.12 18.82 25.59
C ARG A 196 -107.96 18.77 26.86
N GLU A 197 -107.42 19.15 28.00
CA GLU A 197 -108.19 19.21 29.25
C GLU A 197 -109.26 20.32 29.22
N ILE A 198 -108.96 21.47 28.60
CA ILE A 198 -109.93 22.55 28.35
C ILE A 198 -111.04 22.10 27.39
N LEU A 199 -110.69 21.39 26.31
CA LEU A 199 -111.68 20.82 25.39
C LEU A 199 -112.58 19.79 26.10
N LYS A 200 -111.99 18.89 26.88
CA LYS A 200 -112.73 17.91 27.69
C LYS A 200 -113.69 18.58 28.68
N GLN A 201 -113.25 19.60 29.43
CA GLN A 201 -114.13 20.37 30.32
C GLN A 201 -115.25 21.09 29.55
N ARG A 202 -114.99 21.53 28.32
CA ARG A 202 -116.00 22.11 27.42
C ARG A 202 -116.98 21.06 26.86
N GLU A 203 -116.52 19.84 26.60
CA GLU A 203 -117.34 18.70 26.19
C GLU A 203 -118.22 18.21 27.35
N GLU A 204 -117.69 18.13 28.57
CA GLU A 204 -118.44 17.79 29.79
C GLU A 204 -119.54 18.84 30.08
N SER A 205 -119.23 20.13 29.94
CA SER A 205 -120.21 21.22 30.17
C SER A 205 -121.21 21.45 29.03
N SER A 206 -120.88 21.10 27.77
CA SER A 206 -121.82 21.18 26.63
C SER A 206 -122.60 19.89 26.37
N GLY A 207 -122.02 18.72 26.68
CA GLY A 207 -122.67 17.40 26.60
C GLY A 207 -123.86 17.26 27.55
N ALA A 208 -123.91 18.06 28.62
CA ALA A 208 -125.07 18.23 29.48
C ALA A 208 -126.36 18.64 28.71
N SER A 209 -126.23 19.20 27.50
CA SER A 209 -127.34 19.71 26.68
C SER A 209 -127.62 18.91 25.39
N ARG A 210 -127.00 17.73 25.18
CA ARG A 210 -127.22 16.96 23.93
C ARG A 210 -127.28 15.43 24.09
N LYS A 211 -128.20 14.94 24.92
CA LYS A 211 -128.62 13.53 24.94
C LYS A 211 -129.72 13.25 23.89
N GLN A 212 -129.37 12.84 22.66
CA GLN A 212 -130.19 11.97 21.78
C GLN A 212 -129.46 11.56 20.49
N GLY A 213 -129.63 10.30 20.07
CA GLY A 213 -128.96 9.66 18.92
C GLY A 213 -127.52 9.20 19.23
N GLY A 214 -127.08 7.97 18.94
CA GLY A 214 -127.65 6.86 18.14
C GLY A 214 -126.85 6.71 16.84
N ASP A 215 -125.78 5.92 16.73
CA ASP A 215 -125.63 4.44 16.77
C ASP A 215 -125.32 3.89 15.34
N GLY A 216 -124.57 2.78 15.23
CA GLY A 216 -123.91 2.28 14.01
C GLY A 216 -122.44 2.71 13.92
N SER A 217 -121.45 1.85 14.22
CA SER A 217 -120.90 0.75 13.39
C SER A 217 -120.14 1.27 12.14
N SER A 218 -118.90 0.85 11.82
CA SER A 218 -118.32 -0.49 11.99
C SER A 218 -116.78 -0.52 12.13
N SER A 219 -116.27 -1.63 12.71
CA SER A 219 -115.00 -2.37 12.46
C SER A 219 -113.96 -1.80 11.46
N MET A 220 -112.64 -1.89 11.65
CA MET A 220 -111.76 -3.02 12.03
C MET A 220 -110.38 -2.45 12.48
N SER A 221 -109.40 -3.10 13.12
CA SER A 221 -109.12 -4.37 13.82
C SER A 221 -107.62 -4.26 14.25
N PRO A 222 -107.04 -5.14 15.10
CA PRO A 222 -105.91 -4.75 15.97
C PRO A 222 -104.55 -5.49 15.74
N SER A 223 -103.62 -5.31 16.69
CA SER A 223 -102.38 -6.07 16.98
C SER A 223 -101.13 -5.78 16.11
N SER A 224 -99.88 -5.89 16.60
CA SER A 224 -99.36 -5.82 18.00
C SER A 224 -97.81 -5.70 18.01
N ASP A 225 -97.26 -5.05 19.04
CA ASP A 225 -95.87 -5.17 19.52
C ASP A 225 -95.52 -6.61 20.00
N PRO A 226 -94.25 -7.00 20.33
CA PRO A 226 -93.05 -6.16 20.56
C PRO A 226 -91.67 -6.68 20.02
N SER A 227 -90.66 -5.80 20.16
CA SER A 227 -89.23 -6.11 20.45
C SER A 227 -88.30 -6.66 19.33
N GLY A 228 -86.99 -6.33 19.34
CA GLY A 228 -86.02 -7.16 18.59
C GLY A 228 -84.58 -6.72 18.30
N GLY A 229 -84.24 -5.44 18.12
CA GLY A 229 -82.83 -4.95 18.02
C GLY A 229 -81.97 -5.33 16.77
N SER A 230 -80.74 -4.79 16.77
CA SER A 230 -79.61 -5.01 15.83
C SER A 230 -79.55 -4.22 14.51
N ASN A 231 -78.32 -3.84 14.11
CA ASN A 231 -77.98 -3.01 12.95
C ASN A 231 -77.81 -3.81 11.64
N ALA A 232 -78.12 -3.21 10.49
CA ALA A 232 -77.14 -2.79 9.45
C ALA A 232 -77.74 -2.78 8.02
N ALA A 233 -77.23 -1.88 7.16
CA ALA A 233 -77.37 -1.88 5.69
C ALA A 233 -78.81 -1.70 5.12
N PHE A 234 -79.04 -1.27 3.88
CA PHE A 234 -78.31 -0.40 2.93
C PHE A 234 -79.34 -0.05 1.83
N PHE A 235 -79.65 1.22 1.57
CA PHE A 235 -80.76 1.63 0.68
C PHE A 235 -80.29 2.29 -0.61
N ASP A 236 -81.06 2.10 -1.69
CA ASP A 236 -80.62 2.32 -3.08
C ASP A 236 -81.65 3.08 -3.96
N ASN A 237 -81.13 3.81 -4.96
CA ASN A 237 -81.74 4.34 -6.20
C ASN A 237 -83.04 5.21 -6.24
N GLY A 238 -82.85 6.55 -6.30
CA GLY A 238 -83.41 7.49 -7.31
C GLY A 238 -84.94 7.76 -7.42
N PRO A 239 -85.42 8.52 -8.45
CA PRO A 239 -84.70 9.39 -9.42
C PRO A 239 -85.38 10.76 -9.79
N GLY A 240 -84.60 11.71 -10.35
CA GLY A 240 -85.05 12.89 -11.14
C GLY A 240 -85.74 14.07 -10.38
N SER A 241 -85.88 15.29 -10.91
CA SER A 241 -85.28 16.05 -12.05
C SER A 241 -85.72 17.54 -11.92
N GLU A 242 -85.23 18.59 -12.60
CA GLU A 242 -84.20 18.84 -13.63
C GLU A 242 -83.70 20.31 -13.49
N GLY A 243 -82.70 20.77 -14.26
CA GLY A 243 -82.31 22.20 -14.34
C GLY A 243 -81.01 22.49 -15.11
N ARG A 244 -81.08 23.34 -16.15
CA ARG A 244 -79.94 23.84 -16.96
C ARG A 244 -79.02 24.80 -16.15
N GLN A 245 -77.76 25.09 -16.48
CA GLN A 245 -77.04 25.16 -17.79
C GLN A 245 -75.55 24.67 -17.69
N PRO A 246 -74.74 24.67 -18.78
CA PRO A 246 -73.61 23.72 -18.93
C PRO A 246 -72.20 24.23 -18.57
N SER A 247 -71.30 23.27 -18.32
CA SER A 247 -69.85 23.41 -18.53
C SER A 247 -69.25 22.06 -18.98
N ALA A 248 -68.10 22.08 -19.68
CA ALA A 248 -67.55 20.91 -20.36
C ALA A 248 -66.55 20.13 -19.49
N ASN A 249 -66.80 18.84 -19.22
CA ASN A 249 -65.79 17.95 -18.65
C ASN A 249 -65.98 16.45 -18.96
N ARG A 250 -66.10 16.07 -20.24
CA ARG A 250 -66.29 14.67 -20.67
C ARG A 250 -64.96 13.90 -20.83
N GLY A 251 -64.04 14.02 -19.86
CA GLY A 251 -62.71 13.38 -19.88
C GLY A 251 -62.36 12.47 -18.70
N GLY A 252 -63.15 12.49 -17.61
CA GLY A 252 -62.74 11.94 -16.30
C GLY A 252 -62.44 10.43 -16.22
N PHE A 253 -62.92 9.61 -17.16
CA PHE A 253 -62.70 8.17 -17.14
C PHE A 253 -61.33 7.74 -17.70
N SER A 254 -60.74 8.49 -18.64
CA SER A 254 -59.40 8.20 -19.16
C SER A 254 -58.33 8.53 -18.11
N ALA A 255 -58.40 9.75 -17.56
CA ALA A 255 -57.45 10.27 -16.57
C ALA A 255 -57.30 9.36 -15.32
N ARG A 256 -58.36 8.69 -14.87
CA ARG A 256 -58.31 7.77 -13.73
C ARG A 256 -57.56 6.46 -14.06
N SER A 257 -57.73 5.95 -15.28
CA SER A 257 -57.00 4.77 -15.79
C SER A 257 -55.53 5.10 -16.06
N GLU A 258 -55.25 6.28 -16.63
CA GLU A 258 -53.90 6.80 -16.83
C GLU A 258 -53.16 7.04 -15.51
N MET A 259 -53.83 7.52 -14.46
CA MET A 259 -53.22 7.66 -13.13
C MET A 259 -52.82 6.30 -12.53
N THR A 260 -53.65 5.25 -12.69
CA THR A 260 -53.28 3.90 -12.22
C THR A 260 -52.12 3.31 -13.02
N ASN A 261 -52.08 3.49 -14.34
CA ASN A 261 -50.92 3.08 -15.15
C ASN A 261 -49.65 3.84 -14.77
N ARG A 262 -49.72 5.16 -14.56
CA ARG A 262 -48.58 5.98 -14.08
C ARG A 262 -48.16 5.68 -12.64
N ALA A 263 -49.00 5.05 -11.83
CA ALA A 263 -48.60 4.52 -10.53
C ALA A 263 -47.84 3.19 -10.72
N TYR A 264 -48.43 2.26 -11.48
CA TYR A 264 -47.83 0.95 -11.78
C TYR A 264 -46.48 1.06 -12.50
N GLU A 265 -46.33 1.96 -13.47
CA GLU A 265 -45.04 2.22 -14.14
C GLU A 265 -43.95 2.71 -13.17
N ARG A 266 -44.30 3.56 -12.20
CA ARG A 266 -43.34 4.01 -11.18
C ARG A 266 -42.98 2.87 -10.25
N GLU A 267 -43.95 2.07 -9.83
CA GLU A 267 -43.70 0.87 -9.04
C GLU A 267 -42.80 -0.13 -9.76
N LEU A 268 -43.01 -0.34 -11.07
CA LEU A 268 -42.18 -1.23 -11.89
C LEU A 268 -40.73 -0.72 -12.01
N ARG A 269 -40.55 0.60 -12.17
CA ARG A 269 -39.23 1.25 -12.15
C ARG A 269 -38.55 1.08 -10.78
N TYR A 270 -39.27 1.31 -9.68
CA TYR A 270 -38.72 1.11 -8.33
C TYR A 270 -38.34 -0.36 -8.07
N ARG A 271 -39.18 -1.32 -8.47
CA ARG A 271 -38.87 -2.76 -8.39
C ARG A 271 -37.59 -3.11 -9.15
N ARG A 272 -37.45 -2.64 -10.41
CA ARG A 272 -36.22 -2.82 -11.19
C ARG A 272 -35.00 -2.21 -10.51
N THR A 273 -35.08 -0.97 -10.01
CA THR A 273 -33.93 -0.36 -9.30
C THR A 273 -33.60 -1.10 -7.99
N ILE A 274 -34.58 -1.71 -7.31
CA ILE A 274 -34.37 -2.53 -6.12
C ILE A 274 -33.70 -3.87 -6.49
N GLU A 275 -34.00 -4.45 -7.65
CA GLU A 275 -33.34 -5.64 -8.19
C GLU A 275 -31.89 -5.30 -8.61
N GLU A 276 -31.68 -4.23 -9.39
CA GLU A 276 -30.35 -3.73 -9.79
C GLU A 276 -29.45 -3.43 -8.57
N LEU A 277 -29.99 -2.78 -7.53
CA LEU A 277 -29.27 -2.52 -6.28
C LEU A 277 -29.00 -3.79 -5.46
N ARG A 278 -29.87 -4.82 -5.52
CA ARG A 278 -29.64 -6.11 -4.86
C ARG A 278 -28.57 -6.93 -5.56
N ASP A 279 -28.54 -6.88 -6.89
CA ASP A 279 -27.53 -7.57 -7.70
C ASP A 279 -26.17 -6.90 -7.53
N GLN A 280 -26.11 -5.55 -7.52
CA GLN A 280 -24.89 -4.81 -7.17
C GLN A 280 -24.39 -5.16 -5.77
N VAL A 281 -25.26 -5.09 -4.73
CA VAL A 281 -24.90 -5.46 -3.36
C VAL A 281 -24.50 -6.95 -3.24
N SER A 282 -24.95 -7.82 -4.13
CA SER A 282 -24.55 -9.23 -4.17
C SER A 282 -23.18 -9.41 -4.85
N SER A 283 -22.92 -8.66 -5.93
CA SER A 283 -21.61 -8.55 -6.58
C SER A 283 -20.56 -8.01 -5.61
N ASP A 284 -20.85 -6.91 -4.92
CA ASP A 284 -19.96 -6.27 -3.94
C ASP A 284 -19.62 -7.23 -2.79
N LYS A 285 -20.59 -8.04 -2.32
CA LYS A 285 -20.35 -9.07 -1.30
C LYS A 285 -19.46 -10.22 -1.80
N LEU A 286 -19.53 -10.58 -3.08
CA LEU A 286 -18.65 -11.58 -3.68
C LEU A 286 -17.24 -11.02 -3.89
N ALA A 287 -17.13 -9.75 -4.33
CA ALA A 287 -15.86 -9.04 -4.44
C ALA A 287 -15.16 -8.89 -3.08
N LEU A 288 -15.90 -8.49 -2.03
CA LEU A 288 -15.37 -8.39 -0.66
C LEU A 288 -14.89 -9.74 -0.12
N ARG A 289 -15.61 -10.84 -0.38
CA ARG A 289 -15.13 -12.19 -0.02
C ARG A 289 -13.85 -12.56 -0.77
N SER A 290 -13.81 -12.34 -2.08
CA SER A 290 -12.60 -12.60 -2.88
C SER A 290 -11.39 -11.78 -2.39
N LEU A 291 -11.61 -10.54 -1.94
CA LEU A 291 -10.58 -9.70 -1.34
C LEU A 291 -10.13 -10.24 0.04
N GLN A 292 -11.07 -10.70 0.86
CA GLN A 292 -10.78 -11.32 2.17
C GLN A 292 -9.99 -12.63 2.00
N ASP A 293 -10.41 -13.52 1.10
CA ASP A 293 -9.70 -14.76 0.76
C ASP A 293 -8.28 -14.47 0.23
N ALA A 294 -8.10 -13.41 -0.56
CA ALA A 294 -6.79 -12.98 -1.05
C ALA A 294 -5.90 -12.41 0.07
N GLN A 295 -6.48 -11.60 0.97
CA GLN A 295 -5.77 -11.07 2.14
C GLN A 295 -5.34 -12.19 3.10
N GLU A 296 -6.21 -13.17 3.35
CA GLU A 296 -5.91 -14.32 4.21
C GLU A 296 -4.76 -15.16 3.62
N ARG A 297 -4.76 -15.41 2.30
CA ARG A 297 -3.64 -16.07 1.61
C ARG A 297 -2.33 -15.30 1.72
N LEU A 298 -2.35 -13.97 1.56
CA LEU A 298 -1.14 -13.14 1.72
C LEU A 298 -0.61 -13.13 3.16
N LEU A 299 -1.52 -13.15 4.15
CA LEU A 299 -1.14 -13.29 5.56
C LEU A 299 -0.59 -14.68 5.86
N GLN A 300 -1.18 -15.74 5.30
CA GLN A 300 -0.68 -17.11 5.44
C GLN A 300 0.72 -17.25 4.82
N GLN A 301 0.91 -16.82 3.57
CA GLN A 301 2.23 -16.80 2.90
C GLN A 301 3.26 -16.01 3.70
N ARG A 302 2.88 -14.84 4.23
CA ARG A 302 3.75 -14.06 5.12
C ARG A 302 4.12 -14.86 6.37
N SER A 303 3.17 -15.53 7.02
CA SER A 303 3.43 -16.34 8.21
C SER A 303 4.32 -17.56 7.93
N GLU A 304 4.18 -18.20 6.76
CA GLU A 304 5.07 -19.29 6.34
C GLU A 304 6.50 -18.79 6.12
N ILE A 305 6.67 -17.62 5.49
CA ILE A 305 7.98 -16.97 5.31
C ILE A 305 8.58 -16.52 6.67
N GLU A 306 7.76 -16.01 7.58
CA GLU A 306 8.18 -15.54 8.90
C GLU A 306 8.65 -16.71 9.79
N VAL A 307 7.89 -17.81 9.85
CA VAL A 307 8.28 -19.05 10.53
C VAL A 307 9.52 -19.67 9.89
N PHE A 308 9.62 -19.65 8.56
CA PHE A 308 10.79 -20.17 7.85
C PHE A 308 12.06 -19.36 8.14
N LEU A 309 11.99 -18.02 8.09
CA LEU A 309 13.12 -17.14 8.42
C LEU A 309 13.54 -17.28 9.89
N GLN A 310 12.58 -17.45 10.80
CA GLN A 310 12.85 -17.71 12.21
C GLN A 310 13.60 -19.04 12.37
N GLN A 311 13.17 -20.12 11.72
CA GLN A 311 13.88 -21.40 11.70
C GLN A 311 15.32 -21.25 11.19
N CYS A 312 15.54 -20.51 10.09
CA CYS A 312 16.90 -20.28 9.58
C CYS A 312 17.78 -19.48 10.54
N ILE A 313 17.22 -18.49 11.25
CA ILE A 313 17.93 -17.72 12.28
C ILE A 313 18.30 -18.63 13.45
N ASP A 314 17.39 -19.50 13.88
CA ASP A 314 17.63 -20.41 14.99
C ASP A 314 18.60 -21.55 14.61
N ASP A 315 18.59 -22.03 13.36
CA ASP A 315 19.60 -22.95 12.82
C ASP A 315 21.00 -22.30 12.82
N VAL A 316 21.11 -21.05 12.37
CA VAL A 316 22.37 -20.27 12.41
C VAL A 316 22.84 -20.01 13.85
N LYS A 317 21.93 -19.67 14.78
CA LYS A 317 22.26 -19.56 16.21
C LYS A 317 22.80 -20.88 16.77
N ASN A 318 22.21 -22.01 16.38
CA ASN A 318 22.66 -23.34 16.77
C ASN A 318 24.06 -23.68 16.19
N GLU A 319 24.33 -23.39 14.91
CA GLU A 319 25.68 -23.59 14.33
C GLU A 319 26.73 -22.70 15.02
N ILE A 320 26.42 -21.42 15.27
CA ILE A 320 27.33 -20.49 15.98
C ILE A 320 27.62 -20.98 17.41
N ALA A 321 26.60 -21.44 18.15
CA ALA A 321 26.78 -22.00 19.49
C ALA A 321 27.63 -23.30 19.45
N LEU A 322 27.41 -24.16 18.47
CA LEU A 322 28.17 -25.39 18.27
C LEU A 322 29.63 -25.10 17.88
N HIS A 323 29.88 -24.12 17.01
CA HIS A 323 31.23 -23.71 16.61
C HIS A 323 31.99 -23.04 17.78
N ARG A 324 31.34 -22.12 18.53
CA ARG A 324 31.93 -21.53 19.75
C ARG A 324 32.29 -22.61 20.77
N LYS A 325 31.46 -23.64 20.95
CA LYS A 325 31.73 -24.80 21.80
C LYS A 325 32.92 -25.63 21.30
N GLN A 326 33.04 -25.90 19.99
CA GLN A 326 34.23 -26.56 19.42
C GLN A 326 35.50 -25.71 19.58
N GLN A 327 35.41 -24.39 19.45
CA GLN A 327 36.53 -23.47 19.59
C GLN A 327 37.03 -23.42 21.05
N GLN A 328 36.13 -23.40 22.03
CA GLN A 328 36.46 -23.58 23.45
C GLN A 328 37.10 -24.96 23.71
N GLN A 329 36.58 -26.04 23.12
CA GLN A 329 37.19 -27.38 23.25
C GLN A 329 38.61 -27.46 22.68
N LYS A 330 38.91 -26.77 21.57
CA LYS A 330 40.26 -26.66 20.99
C LYS A 330 41.23 -25.81 21.83
N LEU A 331 40.72 -24.91 22.67
CA LEU A 331 41.54 -24.13 23.61
C LEU A 331 41.77 -24.90 24.93
N ASN A 332 40.78 -25.68 25.40
CA ASN A 332 40.89 -26.47 26.64
C ASN A 332 41.75 -27.74 26.53
N SER A 333 42.28 -28.10 25.36
CA SER A 333 43.30 -29.17 25.23
C SER A 333 44.71 -28.75 25.71
N GLY A 334 44.84 -27.55 26.31
CA GLY A 334 46.11 -26.92 26.68
C GLY A 334 46.38 -26.71 28.18
N GLY A 335 45.68 -27.40 29.10
CA GLY A 335 46.04 -27.39 30.53
C GLY A 335 44.85 -27.55 31.51
N PRO A 336 45.07 -28.05 32.73
CA PRO A 336 43.99 -28.30 33.71
C PRO A 336 43.75 -27.10 34.67
N THR A 337 42.76 -26.26 34.36
CA THR A 337 42.21 -25.26 35.31
C THR A 337 40.67 -25.21 35.25
N PRO A 338 39.97 -24.75 36.32
CA PRO A 338 38.60 -25.22 36.56
C PRO A 338 37.47 -24.33 35.99
N LEU A 339 36.63 -24.93 35.15
CA LEU A 339 35.22 -25.19 35.49
C LEU A 339 34.29 -24.02 35.93
N VAL A 340 34.47 -22.79 35.43
CA VAL A 340 33.54 -21.65 35.70
C VAL A 340 32.80 -21.14 34.45
N HIS A 341 33.47 -20.93 33.32
CA HIS A 341 32.91 -20.16 32.18
C HIS A 341 31.98 -20.93 31.21
N ALA A 342 31.42 -22.08 31.61
CA ALA A 342 30.57 -22.89 30.75
C ALA A 342 29.15 -22.30 30.55
N GLU A 343 28.62 -21.56 31.54
CA GLU A 343 27.27 -21.00 31.47
C GLU A 343 27.21 -19.62 30.80
N GLU A 344 28.28 -18.81 30.90
CA GLU A 344 28.36 -17.52 30.18
C GLU A 344 28.32 -17.69 28.65
N ALA A 345 28.81 -18.82 28.14
CA ALA A 345 28.71 -19.15 26.72
C ALA A 345 27.25 -19.33 26.25
N LYS A 346 26.33 -19.73 27.14
CA LYS A 346 24.88 -19.77 26.88
C LYS A 346 24.25 -18.39 27.00
N THR A 347 24.50 -17.66 28.09
CA THR A 347 23.84 -16.36 28.34
C THR A 347 24.27 -15.26 27.37
N ILE A 348 25.39 -15.44 26.66
CA ILE A 348 25.79 -14.58 25.53
C ILE A 348 25.11 -15.01 24.22
N ALA A 349 24.76 -16.29 24.04
CA ALA A 349 23.99 -16.75 22.88
C ALA A 349 22.50 -16.36 22.98
N ASP A 350 21.90 -16.50 24.16
CA ASP A 350 20.53 -16.05 24.49
C ASP A 350 20.37 -14.51 24.46
N ARG A 351 21.45 -13.75 24.26
CA ARG A 351 21.43 -12.29 24.10
C ARG A 351 21.51 -11.80 22.65
N ILE A 352 21.61 -12.71 21.67
CA ILE A 352 21.61 -12.36 20.24
C ILE A 352 20.14 -12.32 19.78
N ASP A 353 19.44 -11.27 20.18
CA ASP A 353 18.05 -11.02 19.77
C ASP A 353 17.96 -10.45 18.35
N THR A 354 19.00 -9.78 17.85
CA THR A 354 18.98 -9.16 16.51
C THR A 354 20.13 -9.60 15.60
N VAL A 355 19.88 -9.55 14.29
CA VAL A 355 20.88 -9.81 13.23
C VAL A 355 22.03 -8.79 13.27
N HIS A 356 21.85 -7.64 13.91
CA HIS A 356 22.89 -6.61 14.05
C HIS A 356 23.99 -6.98 15.06
N ASP A 357 23.67 -7.84 16.04
CA ASP A 357 24.59 -8.29 17.09
C ASP A 357 25.58 -9.39 16.62
N LEU A 358 25.37 -9.93 15.42
CA LEU A 358 26.26 -10.88 14.75
C LEU A 358 27.53 -10.19 14.22
N SER A 359 28.67 -10.89 14.24
CA SER A 359 29.91 -10.42 13.60
C SER A 359 29.72 -10.25 12.09
N ALA A 360 30.55 -9.44 11.44
CA ALA A 360 30.54 -9.32 9.97
C ALA A 360 30.71 -10.69 9.28
N VAL A 361 31.62 -11.52 9.79
CA VAL A 361 31.88 -12.89 9.30
C VAL A 361 30.70 -13.82 9.61
N ASP A 362 30.08 -13.69 10.79
CA ASP A 362 28.89 -14.48 11.15
C ASP A 362 27.71 -14.14 10.23
N ARG A 363 27.54 -12.86 9.85
CA ARG A 363 26.51 -12.40 8.90
C ARG A 363 26.77 -12.86 7.47
N GLU A 364 28.01 -12.78 7.00
CA GLU A 364 28.41 -13.27 5.67
C GLU A 364 28.08 -14.76 5.53
N ARG A 365 28.48 -15.57 6.51
CA ARG A 365 28.20 -17.01 6.55
C ARG A 365 26.73 -17.36 6.78
N ALA A 366 25.99 -16.53 7.54
CA ALA A 366 24.53 -16.68 7.65
C ALA A 366 23.83 -16.43 6.31
N LEU A 367 24.33 -15.49 5.48
CA LEU A 367 23.84 -15.28 4.12
C LEU A 367 24.21 -16.43 3.19
N GLU A 368 25.41 -17.02 3.31
CA GLU A 368 25.77 -18.25 2.59
C GLU A 368 24.81 -19.40 2.92
N LEU A 369 24.54 -19.64 4.21
CA LEU A 369 23.63 -20.68 4.67
C LEU A 369 22.19 -20.44 4.19
N LEU A 370 21.67 -19.21 4.31
CA LEU A 370 20.36 -18.83 3.79
C LEU A 370 20.28 -19.07 2.26
N LEU A 371 21.29 -18.65 1.50
CA LEU A 371 21.30 -18.81 0.04
C LEU A 371 21.59 -20.26 -0.41
N SER A 372 22.15 -21.12 0.44
CA SER A 372 22.28 -22.56 0.16
C SER A 372 20.95 -23.32 0.24
N GLN A 373 19.95 -22.76 0.94
CA GLN A 373 18.63 -23.38 1.04
C GLN A 373 17.81 -23.05 -0.20
N GLU A 374 17.58 -24.05 -1.05
CA GLU A 374 16.86 -23.90 -2.34
C GLU A 374 15.52 -23.15 -2.18
N ARG A 375 14.79 -23.39 -1.09
CA ARG A 375 13.51 -22.72 -0.81
C ARG A 375 13.64 -21.20 -0.58
N VAL A 376 14.75 -20.73 0.00
CA VAL A 376 15.06 -19.27 0.07
C VAL A 376 15.27 -18.72 -1.32
N VAL A 377 16.06 -19.41 -2.16
CA VAL A 377 16.33 -18.99 -3.53
C VAL A 377 15.05 -18.98 -4.36
N GLN A 378 14.17 -19.97 -4.20
CA GLN A 378 12.83 -20.01 -4.84
C GLN A 378 11.95 -18.83 -4.39
N ILE A 379 11.87 -18.52 -3.08
CA ILE A 379 11.06 -17.41 -2.55
C ILE A 379 11.64 -16.05 -3.01
N LEU A 380 12.96 -15.87 -2.96
CA LEU A 380 13.62 -14.66 -3.46
C LEU A 380 13.42 -14.51 -4.97
N HIS A 381 13.55 -15.59 -5.74
CA HIS A 381 13.32 -15.58 -7.19
C HIS A 381 11.86 -15.25 -7.52
N GLN A 382 10.88 -15.87 -6.83
CA GLN A 382 9.46 -15.54 -6.97
C GLN A 382 9.24 -14.05 -6.68
N LYS A 383 9.73 -13.53 -5.54
CA LYS A 383 9.51 -12.12 -5.19
C LYS A 383 10.23 -11.13 -6.11
N VAL A 384 11.41 -11.48 -6.63
CA VAL A 384 12.15 -10.68 -7.63
C VAL A 384 11.47 -10.72 -9.00
N MET A 385 10.77 -11.82 -9.35
CA MET A 385 9.99 -11.91 -10.58
C MET A 385 8.59 -11.29 -10.47
N GLU A 386 7.92 -11.35 -9.32
CA GLU A 386 6.68 -10.61 -9.03
C GLU A 386 6.95 -9.10 -8.96
N SER A 387 8.10 -8.69 -8.40
CA SER A 387 8.61 -7.31 -8.50
C SER A 387 9.11 -6.94 -9.91
N ARG A 388 8.91 -7.83 -10.89
CA ARG A 388 9.27 -7.70 -12.30
C ARG A 388 8.15 -8.20 -13.23
N GLU A 389 6.91 -8.23 -12.75
CA GLU A 389 5.77 -8.11 -13.65
C GLU A 389 5.94 -6.80 -14.45
N PRO A 390 5.69 -6.80 -15.77
CA PRO A 390 6.11 -5.69 -16.62
C PRO A 390 5.18 -4.49 -16.50
N ASP A 391 5.71 -3.36 -16.00
CA ASP A 391 5.26 -2.03 -16.38
C ASP A 391 5.54 -1.80 -17.88
N HIS A 392 4.75 -2.42 -18.76
CA HIS A 392 4.72 -2.15 -20.19
C HIS A 392 3.28 -2.02 -20.72
N ASP A 393 3.08 -0.95 -21.47
CA ASP A 393 2.12 -0.80 -22.56
C ASP A 393 0.62 -0.92 -22.22
N ARG A 394 0.14 0.12 -21.53
CA ARG A 394 -1.22 0.67 -21.76
C ARG A 394 -1.19 1.92 -22.65
N CYS A 395 -0.57 1.81 -23.82
CA CYS A 395 -0.69 2.80 -24.91
C CYS A 395 -0.86 2.08 -26.25
N ASP A 396 -2.00 2.34 -26.89
CA ASP A 396 -2.28 2.30 -28.34
C ASP A 396 -1.35 1.48 -29.27
N ASP A 397 -1.71 0.22 -29.53
CA ASP A 397 -2.23 -0.15 -30.86
C ASP A 397 -2.93 -1.53 -30.84
N ASP A 398 -4.19 -1.60 -31.28
CA ASP A 398 -4.73 -2.72 -32.08
C ASP A 398 -6.18 -2.41 -32.50
N ARG A 399 -6.35 -1.78 -33.68
CA ARG A 399 -7.67 -1.46 -34.23
C ARG A 399 -7.85 -1.90 -35.67
N GLN A 400 -7.65 -3.20 -35.93
CA GLN A 400 -8.14 -3.86 -37.15
C GLN A 400 -8.36 -5.38 -37.01
N SER A 401 -9.30 -5.89 -37.82
CA SER A 401 -9.52 -7.32 -38.14
C SER A 401 -9.67 -8.33 -36.99
N SER A 402 -10.89 -8.47 -36.47
CA SER A 402 -11.68 -9.71 -36.68
C SER A 402 -13.14 -9.51 -36.25
N SER A 403 -14.04 -10.44 -36.61
CA SER A 403 -15.49 -10.26 -36.56
C SER A 403 -16.24 -11.46 -35.97
N LEU A 404 -17.55 -11.28 -35.75
CA LEU A 404 -18.57 -12.30 -35.40
C LEU A 404 -18.62 -12.80 -33.93
N ALA A 405 -19.44 -12.15 -33.10
CA ALA A 405 -20.61 -12.79 -32.46
C ALA A 405 -21.56 -11.80 -31.74
N SER A 406 -22.87 -12.07 -31.85
CA SER A 406 -24.01 -11.72 -30.95
C SER A 406 -24.05 -10.42 -30.11
N HIS A 407 -25.03 -9.57 -30.45
CA HIS A 407 -25.80 -8.60 -29.64
C HIS A 407 -26.31 -9.12 -28.27
N PRO A 408 -26.68 -8.26 -27.26
CA PRO A 408 -27.70 -7.18 -27.33
C PRO A 408 -27.30 -5.82 -26.70
N PRO A 409 -28.18 -4.78 -26.67
CA PRO A 409 -27.71 -3.39 -26.84
C PRO A 409 -27.79 -2.48 -25.60
N SER A 410 -26.74 -1.67 -25.38
CA SER A 410 -26.77 -0.49 -24.51
C SER A 410 -27.21 0.76 -25.28
N GLY A 411 -28.29 1.40 -24.85
CA GLY A 411 -28.81 2.62 -25.46
C GLY A 411 -28.04 3.87 -25.00
N SER A 412 -27.11 4.37 -25.82
CA SER A 412 -26.46 5.66 -25.58
C SER A 412 -27.36 6.82 -26.00
N PHE A 413 -27.65 7.75 -25.08
CA PHE A 413 -28.33 9.01 -25.39
C PHE A 413 -27.31 10.11 -25.76
N PRO A 414 -27.64 11.07 -26.65
CA PRO A 414 -26.67 11.98 -27.23
C PRO A 414 -26.35 13.19 -26.33
N SER A 415 -25.12 13.28 -25.85
CA SER A 415 -24.59 14.46 -25.13
C SER A 415 -24.22 15.62 -26.07
N GLN A 416 -25.21 16.21 -26.76
CA GLN A 416 -25.08 17.53 -27.37
C GLN A 416 -26.36 18.36 -27.21
N LEU A 417 -26.43 19.13 -26.13
CA LEU A 417 -27.19 20.37 -26.07
C LEU A 417 -26.25 21.49 -25.64
N ARG A 418 -26.31 22.62 -26.36
CA ARG A 418 -25.52 23.81 -26.04
C ARG A 418 -26.07 24.46 -24.77
N LEU A 419 -25.17 24.93 -23.92
CA LEU A 419 -25.52 25.85 -22.86
C LEU A 419 -25.94 27.18 -23.51
N THR A 420 -27.22 27.53 -23.40
CA THR A 420 -27.72 28.89 -23.66
C THR A 420 -27.75 29.65 -22.35
N ASP A 421 -27.38 30.93 -22.38
CA ASP A 421 -27.30 31.77 -21.18
C ASP A 421 -28.66 31.88 -20.45
N PRO A 422 -28.67 31.94 -19.10
CA PRO A 422 -29.88 32.18 -18.34
C PRO A 422 -30.32 33.65 -18.44
N ASP A 423 -31.62 33.89 -18.55
CA ASP A 423 -32.21 35.23 -18.48
C ASP A 423 -31.87 35.94 -17.15
N PRO A 424 -31.71 37.28 -17.16
CA PRO A 424 -31.47 38.05 -15.94
C PRO A 424 -32.70 38.00 -14.99
N PRO A 425 -32.48 38.00 -13.66
CA PRO A 425 -33.57 37.95 -12.69
C PRO A 425 -34.45 39.22 -12.75
N PRO A 426 -35.75 39.11 -12.42
CA PRO A 426 -36.69 40.23 -12.53
C PRO A 426 -36.40 41.34 -11.52
N THR A 427 -36.59 42.59 -11.94
CA THR A 427 -36.06 43.80 -11.29
C THR A 427 -36.84 44.29 -10.05
N TRP A 428 -37.44 43.40 -9.28
CA TRP A 428 -38.18 43.71 -8.03
C TRP A 428 -37.45 43.23 -6.76
N TRP A 429 -36.18 42.85 -6.88
CA TRP A 429 -35.38 42.29 -5.77
C TRP A 429 -34.39 43.29 -5.12
N ASN A 430 -34.44 44.57 -5.53
CA ASN A 430 -33.56 45.65 -5.04
C ASN A 430 -34.36 46.75 -4.32
N ASP A 431 -35.12 46.39 -3.29
CA ASP A 431 -35.74 47.32 -2.33
C ASP A 431 -35.44 46.86 -0.89
N GLU A 432 -34.16 46.96 -0.50
CA GLU A 432 -33.75 46.99 0.92
C GLU A 432 -33.36 48.43 1.31
N PRO A 433 -33.76 48.92 2.50
CA PRO A 433 -33.49 50.29 2.92
C PRO A 433 -32.03 50.49 3.37
N ASP A 434 -31.45 51.64 2.99
CA ASP A 434 -30.13 52.11 3.41
C ASP A 434 -30.15 52.56 4.88
N ASP A 435 -29.88 51.63 5.80
CA ASP A 435 -29.70 51.90 7.23
C ASP A 435 -28.22 52.02 7.58
N SER A 436 -27.60 53.11 7.10
CA SER A 436 -26.17 53.42 7.31
C SER A 436 -25.90 54.01 8.72
N PRO A 437 -25.25 53.28 9.66
CA PRO A 437 -24.90 53.82 10.96
C PRO A 437 -23.77 54.86 10.85
N GLN A 438 -24.00 56.05 11.40
CA GLN A 438 -23.05 57.16 11.32
C GLN A 438 -21.78 56.90 12.16
N GLY A 439 -20.63 57.32 11.62
CA GLY A 439 -19.32 56.91 12.14
C GLY A 439 -18.93 57.52 13.49
N ILE A 440 -18.22 56.72 14.29
CA ILE A 440 -17.46 57.20 15.45
C ILE A 440 -16.06 57.61 14.97
N ARG A 441 -15.63 58.82 15.31
CA ARG A 441 -14.25 59.28 15.13
C ARG A 441 -13.42 58.87 16.33
N GLU A 442 -12.30 58.18 16.11
CA GLU A 442 -11.21 58.12 17.09
C GLU A 442 -10.18 59.22 16.77
N SER A 443 -9.76 59.94 17.82
CA SER A 443 -8.70 60.94 17.76
C SER A 443 -7.39 60.33 18.29
N PRO A 444 -6.22 60.73 17.78
CA PRO A 444 -4.94 60.13 18.18
C PRO A 444 -4.45 60.64 19.54
N PHE A 445 -3.86 59.74 20.32
CA PHE A 445 -2.87 60.01 21.38
C PHE A 445 -1.92 58.81 21.50
#